data_AF-A0A8C2RW99-F1
#
_entry.id   AF-A0A8C2RW99-F1
#
_cell.length_a   1.000
_cell.length_b   1.000
_cell.length_c   1.000
_cell.angle_alpha   90.00
_cell.angle_beta   90.00
_cell.angle_gamma   90.00
#
_symmetry.space_group_name_H-M   'P 1'
#
loop_
_entity.id
_entity.type
_entity.pdbx_description
1 polymer ?
#
loop_
_entity_poly.entity_id
_entity_poly.type
_entity_poly.pdbx_seq_one_letter_code
_entity_poly.pdbx_strand_id
1 'polypeptide(L)'
;MARVALQLLTLLWAATRTSTQTRSSCTVPSAEQPWVDGIQALMENSVINSSFPNPSILIAMNLAGACNMEAQRLLTFDLMASDTADLTAGQLALTVMALTSSCRDPGDKVSTLRTQMENWTPSSKTSSEGSGEVRQMALPENFKSVKRRRGGWTWREETQCSSTQVTLIIPM
;
A
#
# COMPACT_ATOMS: atom_id res chain seq x y z
N MET A 1 -56.02 5.78 -17.89
CA MET A 1 -55.01 6.73 -18.41
C MET A 1 -54.09 7.29 -17.33
N ALA A 2 -54.59 7.84 -16.22
CA ALA A 2 -53.76 8.47 -15.18
C ALA A 2 -52.77 7.52 -14.44
N ARG A 3 -53.14 6.25 -14.19
CA ARG A 3 -52.27 5.28 -13.52
C ARG A 3 -51.02 4.92 -14.34
N VAL A 4 -51.16 4.84 -15.66
CA VAL A 4 -50.04 4.53 -16.56
C VAL A 4 -49.07 5.70 -16.63
N ALA A 5 -49.58 6.93 -16.70
CA ALA A 5 -48.76 8.13 -16.65
C ALA A 5 -47.97 8.24 -15.34
N LEU A 6 -48.59 7.91 -14.19
CA LEU A 6 -47.91 7.94 -12.89
C LEU A 6 -46.78 6.91 -12.80
N GLN A 7 -46.97 5.70 -13.34
CA GLN A 7 -45.94 4.67 -13.35
C GLN A 7 -44.77 5.04 -14.27
N LEU A 8 -45.04 5.64 -15.43
CA LEU A 8 -43.99 6.13 -16.33
C LEU A 8 -43.16 7.25 -15.68
N LEU A 9 -43.80 8.14 -14.93
CA LEU A 9 -43.10 9.18 -14.15
C LEU A 9 -42.20 8.58 -13.07
N THR A 10 -42.65 7.57 -12.33
CA THR A 10 -41.81 6.92 -11.30
C THR A 10 -40.61 6.17 -11.89
N LEU A 11 -40.79 5.54 -13.06
CA LEU A 11 -39.69 4.88 -13.77
C LEU A 11 -38.68 5.88 -14.34
N LEU A 12 -39.15 7.05 -14.80
CA LEU A 12 -38.28 8.12 -15.29
C LEU A 12 -37.44 8.75 -14.16
N TRP A 13 -38.02 8.93 -12.97
CA TRP A 13 -37.30 9.42 -11.78
C TRP A 13 -36.25 8.43 -11.26
N ALA A 14 -36.50 7.12 -11.41
CA ALA A 14 -35.52 6.09 -11.06
C ALA A 14 -34.31 6.05 -12.01
N ALA A 15 -34.48 6.45 -13.28
CA ALA A 15 -33.41 6.51 -14.26
C ALA A 15 -32.53 7.77 -14.14
N THR A 16 -33.01 8.85 -13.51
CA THR A 16 -32.28 10.12 -13.39
C THR A 16 -31.23 10.18 -12.26
N ARG A 17 -30.98 9.09 -11.55
CA ARG A 17 -29.97 9.06 -10.46
C ARG A 17 -28.87 8.02 -10.66
N THR A 18 -28.38 7.85 -11.88
CA THR A 18 -27.01 7.37 -12.05
C THR A 18 -26.10 8.59 -11.92
N SER A 19 -25.68 8.91 -10.70
CA SER A 19 -24.52 9.77 -10.50
C SER A 19 -23.35 9.06 -11.18
N THR A 20 -23.03 9.45 -12.41
CA THR A 20 -21.74 9.15 -13.01
C THR A 20 -20.74 9.94 -12.20
N GLN A 21 -20.32 9.38 -11.07
CA GLN A 21 -19.20 9.91 -10.32
C GLN A 21 -17.98 9.68 -11.18
N THR A 22 -17.67 10.67 -12.02
CA THR A 22 -16.44 10.73 -12.80
C THR A 22 -15.30 10.60 -11.81
N ARG A 23 -14.68 9.42 -11.79
CA ARG A 23 -13.52 9.13 -10.96
C ARG A 23 -12.38 9.96 -11.53
N SER A 24 -12.19 11.18 -11.01
CA SER A 24 -11.06 12.03 -11.40
C SER A 24 -9.78 11.32 -10.99
N SER A 25 -9.03 10.80 -11.97
CA SER A 25 -7.68 10.32 -11.74
C SER A 25 -6.75 11.52 -11.66
N CYS A 26 -5.99 11.61 -10.57
CA CYS A 26 -4.90 12.57 -10.44
C CYS A 26 -3.59 11.80 -10.65
N THR A 27 -2.77 12.25 -11.58
CA THR A 27 -1.42 11.75 -11.82
C THR A 27 -0.45 12.91 -11.62
N VAL A 28 0.75 12.61 -11.11
CA VAL A 28 1.82 13.61 -11.04
C VAL A 28 2.18 14.01 -12.48
N PRO A 29 2.16 15.31 -12.85
CA PRO A 29 2.54 15.70 -14.19
C PRO A 29 4.06 15.53 -14.39
N SER A 30 4.47 15.28 -15.62
CA SER A 30 5.85 14.90 -15.92
C SER A 30 6.87 15.98 -15.58
N ALA A 31 6.47 17.26 -15.55
CA ALA A 31 7.34 18.36 -15.17
C ALA A 31 7.72 18.32 -13.68
N GLU A 32 6.87 17.69 -12.85
CA GLU A 32 7.05 17.56 -11.41
C GLU A 32 7.69 16.23 -11.01
N GLN A 33 7.84 15.28 -11.94
CA GLN A 33 8.47 13.99 -11.71
C GLN A 33 9.87 14.08 -11.05
N PRO A 34 10.75 15.04 -11.44
CA PRO A 34 12.06 15.17 -10.79
C PRO A 34 11.99 15.44 -9.27
N TRP A 35 10.90 16.04 -8.78
CA TRP A 35 10.70 16.24 -7.34
C TRP A 35 10.35 14.94 -6.63
N VAL A 36 9.54 14.09 -7.26
CA VAL A 36 9.20 12.76 -6.73
C VAL A 36 10.44 11.89 -6.69
N ASP A 37 11.21 11.85 -7.78
CA ASP A 37 12.45 11.09 -7.87
C ASP A 37 13.48 11.58 -6.84
N GLY A 38 13.56 12.90 -6.62
CA GLY A 38 14.42 13.50 -5.59
C GLY A 38 14.04 13.05 -4.18
N ILE A 39 12.74 13.03 -3.84
CA ILE A 39 12.25 12.55 -2.54
C ILE A 39 12.51 11.05 -2.39
N GLN A 40 12.31 10.27 -3.45
CA GLN A 40 12.60 8.84 -3.45
C GLN A 40 14.09 8.57 -3.18
N ALA A 41 15.00 9.27 -3.85
CA ALA A 41 16.44 9.13 -3.61
C ALA A 41 16.84 9.49 -2.17
N LEU A 42 16.26 10.57 -1.61
CA LEU A 42 16.50 10.94 -0.20
C LEU A 42 16.00 9.86 0.77
N MET A 43 14.81 9.30 0.51
CA MET A 43 14.26 8.21 1.31
C MET A 43 15.15 6.98 1.26
N GLU A 44 15.58 6.54 0.08
CA GLU A 44 16.41 5.34 -0.07
C GLU A 44 17.81 5.51 0.52
N ASN A 45 18.42 6.69 0.39
CA ASN A 45 19.73 6.97 0.99
C ASN A 45 19.69 7.06 2.52
N SER A 46 18.52 7.30 3.12
CA SER A 46 18.38 7.30 4.57
C SER A 46 18.61 5.93 5.21
N VAL A 47 18.50 4.84 4.42
CA VAL A 47 18.71 3.47 4.90
C VAL A 47 20.12 3.26 5.43
N ILE A 48 21.15 3.74 4.72
CA ILE A 48 22.56 3.51 5.06
C ILE A 48 22.94 4.21 6.38
N ASN A 49 22.29 5.33 6.67
CA ASN A 49 22.59 6.16 7.83
C ASN A 49 21.62 5.92 9.01
N SER A 50 20.65 5.02 8.88
CA SER A 50 19.69 4.73 9.93
C SER A 50 20.20 3.66 10.87
N SER A 51 20.13 3.90 12.18
CA SER A 51 20.38 2.87 13.20
C SER A 51 19.22 1.88 13.34
N PHE A 52 18.08 2.15 12.72
CA PHE A 52 16.87 1.33 12.82
C PHE A 52 16.33 0.95 11.43
N PRO A 53 16.15 -0.36 11.13
CA PRO A 53 15.59 -0.80 9.87
C PRO A 53 14.11 -0.43 9.78
N ASN A 54 13.76 0.47 8.85
CA ASN A 54 12.39 0.96 8.69
C ASN A 54 11.62 0.18 7.60
N PRO A 55 10.67 -0.70 7.97
CA PRO A 55 9.93 -1.50 6.99
C PRO A 55 9.06 -0.66 6.04
N SER A 56 8.63 0.54 6.45
CA SER A 56 7.83 1.42 5.60
C SER A 56 8.64 1.96 4.41
N ILE A 57 9.95 2.18 4.62
CA ILE A 57 10.86 2.61 3.56
C ILE A 57 11.01 1.49 2.51
N LEU A 58 11.17 0.23 2.96
CA LEU A 58 11.26 -0.91 2.04
C LEU A 58 9.96 -1.11 1.23
N ILE A 59 8.80 -0.95 1.87
CA ILE A 59 7.50 -1.00 1.17
C ILE A 59 7.43 0.12 0.12
N ALA A 60 7.78 1.34 0.49
CA ALA A 60 7.70 2.50 -0.40
C ALA A 60 8.61 2.34 -1.63
N MET A 61 9.87 1.98 -1.44
CA MET A 61 10.78 1.75 -2.58
C MET A 61 10.33 0.58 -3.46
N ASN A 62 9.76 -0.49 -2.88
CA ASN A 62 9.29 -1.64 -3.66
C ASN A 62 8.03 -1.31 -4.49
N LEU A 63 7.16 -0.44 -3.97
CA LEU A 63 5.95 0.00 -4.69
C LEU A 63 6.25 1.06 -5.75
N ALA A 64 7.20 1.96 -5.49
CA ALA A 64 7.63 2.98 -6.45
C ALA A 64 8.59 2.41 -7.52
N GLY A 65 9.27 1.30 -7.22
CA GLY A 65 10.38 0.76 -8.00
C GLY A 65 11.69 1.33 -7.48
N ALA A 66 12.53 0.51 -6.85
CA ALA A 66 13.71 0.97 -6.13
C ALA A 66 14.78 1.55 -7.07
N CYS A 67 15.30 2.74 -6.75
CA CYS A 67 16.42 3.34 -7.48
C CYS A 67 17.78 2.85 -6.97
N ASN A 68 17.90 2.63 -5.66
CA ASN A 68 19.09 2.18 -4.96
C ASN A 68 18.92 0.72 -4.52
N MET A 69 19.33 -0.20 -5.40
CA MET A 69 19.22 -1.64 -5.17
C MET A 69 20.07 -2.11 -3.97
N GLU A 70 21.15 -1.41 -3.63
CA GLU A 70 21.97 -1.77 -2.47
C GLU A 70 21.26 -1.41 -1.17
N ALA A 71 20.65 -0.22 -1.09
CA ALA A 71 19.81 0.17 0.06
C ALA A 71 18.62 -0.80 0.22
N GLN A 72 17.94 -1.17 -0.87
CA GLN A 72 16.87 -2.15 -0.85
C GLN A 72 17.34 -3.50 -0.32
N ARG A 73 18.48 -3.98 -0.81
CA ARG A 73 19.09 -5.26 -0.40
C ARG A 73 19.45 -5.23 1.08
N LEU A 74 20.19 -4.22 1.52
CA LEU A 74 20.63 -4.06 2.91
C LEU A 74 19.44 -4.04 3.87
N LEU A 75 18.45 -3.18 3.61
CA LEU A 75 17.25 -3.09 4.44
C LEU A 75 16.45 -4.40 4.45
N THR A 76 16.38 -5.11 3.32
CA THR A 76 15.74 -6.43 3.27
C THR A 76 16.43 -7.43 4.19
N PHE A 77 17.77 -7.46 4.22
CA PHE A 77 18.51 -8.35 5.11
C PHE A 77 18.36 -7.98 6.58
N ASP A 78 18.41 -6.69 6.91
CA ASP A 78 18.23 -6.22 8.29
C ASP A 78 16.84 -6.58 8.83
N LEU A 79 15.80 -6.45 8.00
CA LEU A 79 14.43 -6.84 8.39
C LEU A 79 14.26 -8.36 8.52
N MET A 80 14.99 -9.16 7.73
CA MET A 80 15.01 -10.62 7.92
C MET A 80 15.70 -10.99 9.25
N ALA A 81 16.79 -10.31 9.58
CA ALA A 81 17.56 -10.55 10.81
C ALA A 81 16.90 -9.99 12.08
N SER A 82 15.92 -9.09 11.95
CA SER A 82 15.22 -8.48 13.09
C SER A 82 14.59 -9.54 14.01
N ASP A 83 14.74 -9.37 15.32
CA ASP A 83 14.03 -10.18 16.30
C ASP A 83 12.53 -9.81 16.30
N THR A 84 11.66 -10.80 16.44
CA THR A 84 10.22 -10.61 16.54
C THR A 84 9.78 -10.21 17.94
N ALA A 85 10.57 -10.52 18.98
CA ALA A 85 10.25 -10.23 20.36
C ALA A 85 10.18 -8.71 20.64
N ASP A 86 10.97 -7.92 19.91
CA ASP A 86 11.05 -6.46 20.08
C ASP A 86 9.99 -5.69 19.28
N LEU A 87 9.17 -6.38 18.48
CA LEU A 87 8.22 -5.75 17.57
C LEU A 87 6.79 -5.80 18.12
N THR A 88 6.16 -4.63 18.17
CA THR A 88 4.70 -4.53 18.34
C THR A 88 3.97 -5.21 17.16
N ALA A 89 2.71 -5.60 17.35
CA ALA A 89 1.91 -6.21 16.28
C ALA A 89 1.87 -5.36 15.01
N GLY A 90 1.80 -4.03 15.14
CA GLY A 90 1.84 -3.11 14.01
C GLY A 90 3.19 -3.11 13.28
N GLN A 91 4.30 -3.07 14.02
CA GLN A 91 5.63 -3.14 13.43
C GLN A 91 5.89 -4.51 12.78
N LEU A 92 5.47 -5.59 13.42
CA LEU A 92 5.60 -6.94 12.89
C LEU A 92 4.79 -7.12 11.60
N ALA A 93 3.58 -6.57 11.53
CA ALA A 93 2.78 -6.53 10.31
C ALA A 93 3.47 -5.74 9.18
N LEU A 94 4.05 -4.57 9.49
CA LEU A 94 4.84 -3.80 8.52
C LEU A 94 6.05 -4.60 8.03
N THR A 95 6.78 -5.27 8.91
CA THR A 95 7.92 -6.12 8.54
C THR A 95 7.48 -7.27 7.63
N VAL A 96 6.36 -7.95 7.93
CA VAL A 96 5.81 -9.01 7.08
C VAL A 96 5.46 -8.47 5.69
N MET A 97 4.80 -7.32 5.60
CA MET A 97 4.47 -6.69 4.31
C MET A 97 5.72 -6.27 3.54
N ALA A 98 6.71 -5.70 4.21
CA ALA A 98 7.98 -5.30 3.63
C ALA A 98 8.72 -6.49 3.02
N LEU A 99 8.90 -7.59 3.76
CA LEU A 99 9.53 -8.81 3.26
C LEU A 99 8.75 -9.42 2.08
N THR A 100 7.42 -9.43 2.16
CA THR A 100 6.55 -9.91 1.07
C THR A 100 6.71 -9.07 -0.19
N SER A 101 6.82 -7.75 -0.06
CA SER A 101 7.06 -6.84 -1.20
C SER A 101 8.44 -7.04 -1.85
N SER A 102 9.42 -7.53 -1.09
CA SER A 102 10.74 -7.95 -1.61
C SER A 102 10.78 -9.42 -2.08
N CYS A 103 9.62 -10.09 -2.20
CA CYS A 103 9.52 -11.52 -2.52
C CYS A 103 10.31 -12.43 -1.57
N ARG A 104 10.45 -12.04 -0.31
CA ARG A 104 11.09 -12.84 0.74
C ARG A 104 10.04 -13.53 1.59
N ASP A 105 10.37 -14.74 2.04
CA ASP A 105 9.56 -15.47 3.00
C ASP A 105 9.69 -14.79 4.37
N PRO A 106 8.60 -14.31 4.98
CA PRO A 106 8.66 -13.70 6.31
C PRO A 106 8.88 -14.73 7.43
N GLY A 107 8.78 -16.05 7.14
CA GLY A 107 9.07 -17.11 8.09
C GLY A 107 8.12 -17.13 9.28
N ASP A 108 8.69 -17.26 10.48
CA ASP A 108 7.96 -17.33 11.75
C ASP A 108 7.27 -16.01 12.15
N LYS A 109 7.65 -14.88 11.54
CA LYS A 109 7.03 -13.57 11.76
C LYS A 109 5.52 -13.59 11.53
N VAL A 110 5.04 -14.38 10.57
CA VAL A 110 3.59 -14.53 10.30
C VAL A 110 2.89 -15.29 11.43
N SER A 111 3.48 -16.38 11.92
CA SER A 111 2.92 -17.14 13.04
C SER A 111 2.93 -16.32 14.34
N THR A 112 4.01 -15.58 14.60
CA THR A 112 4.10 -14.69 15.77
C THR A 112 3.04 -13.60 15.70
N LEU A 113 2.89 -12.94 14.54
CA LEU A 113 1.87 -11.92 14.35
C LEU A 113 0.46 -12.47 14.56
N ARG A 114 0.18 -13.65 14.02
CA ARG A 114 -1.11 -14.33 14.20
C ARG A 114 -1.40 -14.56 15.69
N THR A 115 -0.45 -15.10 16.44
CA THR A 115 -0.60 -15.32 17.89
C THR A 115 -0.83 -14.00 18.64
N GLN A 116 -0.12 -12.93 18.27
CA GLN A 116 -0.34 -11.61 18.86
C GLN A 116 -1.75 -11.08 18.57
N MET A 117 -2.26 -11.29 17.34
CA MET A 117 -3.60 -10.85 16.95
C MET A 117 -4.71 -11.69 17.57
N GLU A 118 -4.51 -13.01 17.75
CA GLU A 118 -5.48 -13.88 18.44
C GLU A 118 -5.63 -13.52 19.92
N ASN A 119 -4.55 -13.07 20.55
CA ASN A 119 -4.55 -12.59 21.93
C ASN A 119 -4.82 -11.08 22.06
N TRP A 120 -5.09 -10.39 20.96
CA TRP A 120 -5.28 -8.95 20.97
C TRP A 120 -6.61 -8.59 21.63
N THR A 121 -6.53 -7.82 22.70
CA THR A 121 -7.70 -7.22 23.34
C THR A 121 -7.75 -5.74 22.98
N PRO A 122 -8.87 -5.25 22.41
CA PRO A 122 -9.03 -3.83 22.19
C PRO A 122 -8.96 -3.12 23.55
N SER A 123 -8.09 -2.13 23.67
CA SER A 123 -8.05 -1.29 24.87
C SER A 123 -9.43 -0.67 25.08
N SER A 124 -10.15 -1.13 26.09
CA SER A 124 -11.41 -0.54 26.51
C SER A 124 -11.11 0.86 27.02
N LYS A 125 -11.49 1.89 26.26
CA LYS A 125 -11.59 3.24 26.82
C LYS A 125 -12.76 3.24 27.78
N THR A 126 -12.49 3.08 29.07
CA THR A 126 -13.41 3.53 30.11
C THR A 126 -13.13 5.00 30.43
N SER A 127 -14.19 5.81 30.31
CA SER A 127 -14.37 7.22 30.73
C SER A 127 -13.47 8.28 30.07
N SER A 128 -13.97 9.32 29.41
CA SER A 128 -15.17 10.11 29.71
C SER A 128 -15.87 10.67 28.46
N GLU A 129 -17.19 10.70 28.58
CA GLU A 129 -18.23 11.46 27.85
C GLU A 129 -17.90 12.18 26.54
N GLY A 130 -18.46 11.62 25.47
CA GLY A 130 -18.72 12.28 24.21
C GLY A 130 -19.55 11.35 23.35
N SER A 131 -20.87 11.46 23.44
CA SER A 131 -21.86 10.67 22.71
C SER A 131 -21.59 10.69 21.20
N GLY A 132 -20.95 9.64 20.70
CA GLY A 132 -20.82 9.32 19.29
C GLY A 132 -21.00 7.83 19.13
N GLU A 133 -22.07 7.42 18.45
CA GLU A 133 -22.39 6.04 18.12
C GLU A 133 -21.22 5.38 17.35
N VAL A 134 -20.39 4.61 18.06
CA VAL A 134 -19.40 3.74 17.43
C VAL A 134 -20.16 2.55 16.89
N ARG A 135 -20.58 2.63 15.62
CA ARG A 135 -21.06 1.46 14.89
C ARG A 135 -19.90 0.49 14.76
N GLN A 136 -19.94 -0.57 15.55
CA GLN A 136 -19.14 -1.78 15.33
C GLN A 136 -19.45 -2.29 13.92
N MET A 137 -18.52 -2.09 12.99
CA MET A 137 -18.49 -2.86 11.75
C MET A 137 -18.00 -4.26 12.12
N ALA A 138 -18.95 -5.15 12.34
CA ALA A 138 -18.69 -6.58 12.47
C ALA A 138 -17.83 -7.03 11.28
N LEU A 139 -16.73 -7.72 11.59
CA LEU A 139 -15.92 -8.42 10.60
C LEU A 139 -16.82 -9.41 9.86
N PRO A 140 -16.90 -9.40 8.52
CA PRO A 140 -17.65 -10.42 7.82
C PRO A 140 -16.93 -11.77 7.96
N GLU A 141 -17.61 -12.71 8.58
CA GLU A 141 -17.36 -14.16 8.62
C GLU A 141 -17.30 -14.73 7.19
N ASN A 142 -16.21 -14.49 6.44
CA ASN A 142 -15.87 -15.22 5.22
C ASN A 142 -14.43 -14.92 4.75
N PHE A 143 -13.43 -15.21 5.58
CA PHE A 143 -12.06 -15.37 5.07
C PHE A 143 -11.92 -16.75 4.39
N LYS A 144 -12.60 -16.93 3.26
CA LYS A 144 -12.36 -18.07 2.38
C LYS A 144 -11.10 -17.81 1.55
N SER A 145 -10.03 -18.50 1.95
CA SER A 145 -8.96 -19.04 1.12
C SER A 145 -8.56 -18.22 -0.13
N VAL A 146 -7.45 -17.48 -0.01
CA VAL A 146 -6.77 -16.87 -1.17
C VAL A 146 -6.16 -17.97 -2.02
N LYS A 147 -6.81 -18.28 -3.15
CA LYS A 147 -6.32 -19.23 -4.15
C LYS A 147 -5.32 -18.51 -5.08
N ARG A 148 -4.05 -18.94 -5.04
CA ARG A 148 -2.98 -18.49 -5.97
C ARG A 148 -3.48 -18.60 -7.42
N ARG A 149 -3.65 -17.46 -8.10
CA ARG A 149 -3.72 -17.42 -9.57
C ARG A 149 -2.31 -17.23 -10.10
N ARG A 150 -1.87 -18.20 -10.91
CA ARG A 150 -0.63 -18.19 -11.67
C ARG A 150 -0.88 -17.32 -12.90
N GLY A 151 -0.44 -16.07 -12.85
CA GLY A 151 -0.48 -15.13 -13.97
C GLY A 151 0.66 -14.15 -13.77
N GLY A 152 1.72 -14.32 -14.57
CA GLY A 152 2.93 -13.51 -14.49
C GLY A 152 2.64 -12.06 -14.83
N TRP A 153 3.28 -11.14 -14.11
CA TRP A 153 3.33 -9.73 -14.45
C TRP A 153 4.56 -9.52 -15.34
N THR A 154 4.34 -9.14 -16.60
CA THR A 154 5.43 -8.63 -17.45
C THR A 154 5.57 -7.14 -17.16
N TRP A 155 6.61 -6.78 -16.40
CA TRP A 155 6.99 -5.39 -16.18
C TRP A 155 7.96 -4.96 -17.30
N ARG A 156 7.69 -3.80 -17.89
CA ARG A 156 8.61 -3.12 -18.80
C ARG A 156 9.66 -2.44 -17.93
N GLU A 157 10.92 -2.78 -18.19
CA GLU A 157 12.10 -2.25 -17.53
C GLU A 157 12.40 -0.86 -18.14
N GLU A 158 12.00 0.21 -17.46
CA GLU A 158 12.51 1.57 -17.70
C GLU A 158 13.43 1.91 -16.53
N THR A 159 14.69 1.53 -16.69
CA THR A 159 15.79 1.86 -15.79
C THR A 159 16.32 3.24 -16.15
N GLN A 160 15.91 4.29 -15.45
CA GLN A 160 16.84 5.39 -15.18
C GLN A 160 16.37 6.28 -14.02
N CYS A 161 16.91 6.03 -12.83
CA CYS A 161 17.02 7.06 -11.80
C CYS A 161 18.29 7.89 -12.12
N SER A 162 18.27 8.64 -13.23
CA SER A 162 19.34 9.59 -13.58
C SER A 162 18.79 10.69 -14.47
N SER A 163 18.66 11.88 -13.87
CA SER A 163 18.53 13.15 -14.57
C SER A 163 19.82 13.43 -15.35
N THR A 164 19.90 12.97 -16.59
CA THR A 164 20.92 13.42 -17.54
C THR A 164 20.22 13.81 -18.83
N GLN A 165 20.27 15.11 -19.16
CA GLN A 165 19.79 15.59 -20.45
C GLN A 165 20.51 14.84 -21.58
N VAL A 166 19.76 14.08 -22.38
CA VAL A 166 20.30 13.47 -23.61
C VAL A 166 19.92 14.37 -24.78
N THR A 167 20.89 15.16 -25.22
CA THR A 167 20.88 15.87 -26.50
C THR A 167 20.67 14.85 -27.62
N LEU A 168 19.60 15.03 -28.38
CA LEU A 168 19.23 14.19 -29.51
C LEU A 168 20.15 14.51 -30.71
N ILE A 169 21.12 13.66 -30.99
CA ILE A 169 21.92 13.73 -32.22
C ILE A 169 21.20 12.89 -33.28
N ILE A 170 20.63 13.56 -34.30
CA ILE A 170 20.08 12.93 -35.50
C ILE A 170 21.21 12.83 -36.54
N PRO A 171 21.68 11.63 -36.93
CA PRO A 171 22.51 11.51 -38.13
C PRO A 171 21.60 11.56 -39.38
N MET A 172 22.05 12.32 -40.38
CA MET A 172 21.46 12.42 -41.72
C MET A 172 21.68 11.15 -42.55
#